data_AF-A0A286GQZ8-F1
#
_entry.id   AF-A0A286GQZ8-F1
#
_cell.length_a   1.000
_cell.length_b   1.000
_cell.length_c   1.000
_cell.angle_alpha   90.00
_cell.angle_beta   90.00
_cell.angle_gamma   90.00
#
_symmetry.space_group_name_H-M   'P 1'
#
loop_
_entity.id
_entity.type
_entity.pdbx_description
1 polymer ?
#
loop_
_entity_poly.entity_id
_entity_poly.type
_entity_poly.pdbx_seq_one_letter_code
_entity_poly.pdbx_strand_id
1 'polypeptide(L)'
;MSNYRYRPSKPVAVLGAVIGAAILVFGLVRMLDGGAAQDGGGLAFLILWCVAGVAVVGSNLWAAFAKNGSLATFSRVPDDEDRPAR
;
A
#
# COMPACT_ATOMS: atom_id res chain seq x y z
N MET A 1 -25.04 -7.17 17.32
CA MET A 1 -24.74 -6.83 15.90
C MET A 1 -23.33 -7.31 15.59
N SER A 2 -23.18 -8.22 14.64
CA SER A 2 -21.89 -8.81 14.27
C SER A 2 -21.04 -7.81 13.48
N ASN A 3 -19.97 -7.30 14.11
CA ASN A 3 -19.04 -6.39 13.45
C ASN A 3 -18.02 -7.18 12.62
N TYR A 4 -18.12 -7.09 11.29
CA TYR A 4 -17.12 -7.60 10.35
C TYR A 4 -16.03 -6.55 10.13
N ARG A 5 -14.79 -6.86 10.54
CA ARG A 5 -13.62 -5.99 10.46
C ARG A 5 -12.64 -6.43 9.37
N TYR A 6 -12.87 -5.99 8.13
CA TYR A 6 -12.04 -6.30 6.95
C TYR A 6 -10.52 -6.28 7.23
N ARG A 7 -9.83 -7.41 7.01
CA ARG A 7 -8.37 -7.56 7.08
C ARG A 7 -7.80 -7.34 5.68
N PRO A 8 -7.09 -6.23 5.37
CA PRO A 8 -6.29 -6.16 4.15
C PRO A 8 -5.22 -7.25 4.24
N SER A 9 -5.18 -8.12 3.24
CA SER A 9 -4.23 -9.22 3.20
C SER A 9 -2.82 -8.65 2.94
N LYS A 10 -1.88 -8.90 3.86
CA LYS A 10 -0.46 -8.50 3.71
C LYS A 10 0.12 -8.84 2.31
N PRO A 11 -0.21 -9.99 1.68
CA PRO A 11 0.23 -10.28 0.33
C PRO A 11 -0.24 -9.25 -0.71
N VAL A 12 -1.47 -8.73 -0.60
CA VAL A 12 -1.99 -7.73 -1.54
C VAL A 12 -1.25 -6.41 -1.40
N ALA A 13 -0.90 -5.99 -0.18
CA ALA A 13 -0.09 -4.80 0.02
C ALA A 13 1.32 -4.96 -0.59
N VAL A 14 1.95 -6.12 -0.42
CA VAL A 14 3.27 -6.39 -1.04
C VAL A 14 3.17 -6.41 -2.56
N LEU A 15 2.14 -7.04 -3.11
CA LEU A 15 1.93 -7.13 -4.55
C LEU A 15 1.64 -5.74 -5.15
N GLY A 16 0.86 -4.91 -4.45
CA GLY A 16 0.64 -3.50 -4.77
C GLY A 16 1.94 -2.67 -4.77
N ALA A 17 2.82 -2.88 -3.78
CA ALA A 17 4.14 -2.24 -3.76
C ALA A 17 5.01 -2.67 -4.94
N VAL A 18 5.05 -3.97 -5.28
CA VAL A 18 5.85 -4.50 -6.39
C VAL A 18 5.36 -3.97 -7.73
N ILE A 19 4.04 -4.00 -7.97
CA ILE A 19 3.45 -3.46 -9.20
C ILE A 19 3.69 -1.95 -9.28
N GLY A 20 3.47 -1.21 -8.18
CA GLY A 20 3.72 0.23 -8.13
C GLY A 20 5.17 0.58 -8.44
N ALA A 21 6.13 -0.17 -7.90
CA ALA A 21 7.55 -0.02 -8.21
C ALA A 21 7.87 -0.35 -9.68
N ALA A 22 7.28 -1.41 -10.25
CA ALA A 22 7.48 -1.77 -11.65
C ALA A 22 6.96 -0.67 -12.60
N ILE A 23 5.78 -0.10 -12.32
CA ILE A 23 5.20 1.00 -13.09
C ILE A 23 6.05 2.27 -12.96
N LEU A 24 6.54 2.56 -11.75
CA LEU A 24 7.45 3.68 -11.51
C LEU A 24 8.71 3.55 -12.38
N VAL A 25 9.41 2.41 -12.30
CA VAL A 25 10.65 2.14 -13.05
C VAL A 25 10.39 2.19 -14.56
N PHE A 26 9.32 1.57 -15.03
CA PHE A 26 8.97 1.59 -16.45
C PHE A 26 8.72 3.01 -16.97
N GLY A 27 7.92 3.80 -16.25
CA GLY A 27 7.66 5.19 -16.61
C GLY A 27 8.95 6.03 -16.60
N LEU A 28 9.82 5.81 -15.62
CA LEU A 28 11.10 6.52 -15.53
C LEU A 28 12.02 6.20 -16.71
N VAL A 29 12.19 4.91 -17.04
CA VAL A 29 13.02 4.48 -18.17
C VAL A 29 12.49 5.04 -19.48
N ARG A 30 11.19 4.91 -19.77
CA ARG A 30 10.58 5.43 -21.00
C ARG A 30 10.70 6.94 -21.14
N MET A 31 10.61 7.66 -20.03
CA MET A 31 10.62 9.12 -20.04
C MET A 31 12.04 9.69 -20.14
N LEU A 32 13.02 9.00 -19.57
CA LEU A 32 14.45 9.34 -19.74
C LEU A 32 14.94 9.02 -21.15
N ASP A 33 14.53 7.88 -21.71
CA ASP A 33 14.93 7.43 -23.06
C ASP A 33 14.29 8.30 -24.17
N GLY A 34 13.08 8.82 -23.92
CA GLY A 34 12.35 9.69 -24.84
C GLY A 34 12.74 11.17 -24.81
N GLY A 35 13.75 11.58 -24.04
CA GLY A 35 14.19 12.98 -23.94
C GLY A 35 13.22 13.92 -23.22
N ALA A 36 12.11 13.43 -22.66
CA ALA A 36 11.12 14.26 -21.98
C ALA A 36 11.69 15.03 -20.77
N ALA A 37 12.80 14.56 -20.18
CA ALA A 37 13.52 15.31 -19.14
C ALA A 37 14.16 16.61 -19.63
N GLN A 38 14.27 16.83 -20.94
CA GLN A 38 14.91 17.99 -21.56
C GLN A 38 13.92 19.15 -21.80
N ASP A 39 12.62 18.87 -21.81
CA ASP A 39 11.56 19.87 -21.88
C ASP A 39 11.05 20.23 -20.48
N GLY A 40 10.86 21.53 -20.21
CA GLY A 40 10.44 22.01 -18.88
C GLY A 40 9.14 21.39 -18.35
N GLY A 41 8.23 20.99 -19.24
CA GLY A 41 7.00 20.27 -18.87
C GLY A 41 7.22 18.80 -18.51
N GLY A 42 8.15 18.11 -19.18
CA GLY A 42 8.44 16.72 -18.88
C GLY A 42 9.24 16.54 -17.59
N LEU A 43 10.10 17.50 -17.22
CA LEU A 43 10.77 17.50 -15.92
C LEU A 43 9.77 17.62 -14.76
N ALA A 44 8.75 18.48 -14.88
CA ALA A 44 7.68 18.62 -13.89
C ALA A 44 6.84 17.34 -13.75
N PHE A 45 6.47 16.70 -14.86
CA PHE A 45 5.74 15.43 -14.82
C PHE A 45 6.60 14.31 -14.20
N LEU A 46 7.90 14.27 -14.48
CA LEU A 46 8.81 13.25 -13.95
C LEU A 46 8.95 13.37 -12.42
N ILE A 47 9.00 14.59 -11.88
CA ILE A 47 8.93 14.84 -10.44
C ILE A 47 7.60 14.32 -9.87
N LEU A 48 6.47 14.68 -10.47
CA LEU A 48 5.14 14.23 -10.03
C LEU A 48 5.05 12.70 -10.04
N TRP A 49 5.55 12.06 -11.09
CA TRP A 49 5.58 10.61 -11.26
C TRP A 49 6.38 9.92 -10.15
N CYS A 50 7.56 10.45 -9.83
CA CYS A 50 8.39 9.97 -8.73
C CYS A 50 7.67 10.10 -7.38
N VAL A 51 7.07 11.26 -7.09
CA VAL A 51 6.32 11.49 -5.86
C VAL A 51 5.15 10.52 -5.74
N ALA A 52 4.39 10.32 -6.82
CA ALA A 52 3.25 9.41 -6.84
C ALA A 52 3.69 7.96 -6.56
N GLY A 53 4.74 7.47 -7.21
CA GLY A 53 5.20 6.10 -6.99
C GLY A 53 5.82 5.89 -5.59
N VAL A 54 6.55 6.87 -5.05
CA VAL A 54 7.02 6.83 -3.65
C VAL A 54 5.84 6.79 -2.68
N ALA A 55 4.78 7.57 -2.94
CA ALA A 55 3.57 7.55 -2.12
C ALA A 55 2.85 6.19 -2.17
N VAL A 56 2.75 5.57 -3.34
CA VAL A 56 2.15 4.23 -3.51
C VAL A 56 2.98 3.17 -2.79
N VAL A 57 4.29 3.14 -3.02
CA VAL A 57 5.20 2.17 -2.37
C VAL A 57 5.19 2.37 -0.86
N GLY A 58 5.33 3.61 -0.38
CA GLY A 58 5.30 3.95 1.04
C GLY A 58 3.98 3.57 1.72
N SER A 59 2.84 3.82 1.07
CA SER A 59 1.52 3.45 1.61
C SER A 59 1.35 1.93 1.70
N ASN A 60 1.82 1.19 0.70
CA ASN A 60 1.76 -0.27 0.70
C ASN A 60 2.71 -0.88 1.75
N LEU A 61 3.93 -0.35 1.90
CA LEU A 61 4.87 -0.79 2.94
C LEU A 61 4.36 -0.44 4.35
N TRP A 62 3.75 0.73 4.53
CA TRP A 62 3.11 1.11 5.79
C TRP A 62 1.99 0.12 6.14
N ALA A 63 1.11 -0.20 5.17
CA ALA A 63 0.03 -1.16 5.35
C ALA A 63 0.55 -2.59 5.65
N ALA A 64 1.73 -2.94 5.13
CA ALA A 64 2.34 -4.26 5.32
C ALA A 64 3.12 -4.40 6.65
N PHE A 65 3.86 -3.36 7.07
CA PHE A 65 4.86 -3.45 8.15
C PHE A 65 4.57 -2.62 9.40
N ALA A 66 3.70 -1.61 9.37
CA ALA A 66 3.49 -0.81 10.57
C ALA A 66 2.73 -1.60 11.65
N LYS A 67 3.31 -1.67 12.85
CA LYS A 67 2.78 -2.29 14.09
C LYS A 67 1.32 -1.91 14.38
N ASN A 68 0.92 -0.71 13.97
CA ASN A 68 -0.44 -0.15 14.09
C ASN A 68 -1.10 0.16 12.73
N GLY A 69 -0.48 -0.20 11.59
CA GLY A 69 -0.89 0.22 10.25
C GLY A 69 -1.87 -0.70 9.53
N SER A 70 -2.35 -1.75 10.20
CA SER A 70 -3.49 -2.52 9.72
C SER A 70 -4.31 -2.92 10.93
N LEU A 71 -5.36 -2.15 11.19
CA LEU A 71 -6.41 -2.38 12.18
C LEU A 71 -7.19 -3.66 11.86
N ALA A 72 -6.53 -4.80 11.79
CA ALA A 72 -7.23 -6.03 11.57
C ALA A 72 -6.39 -7.16 12.13
N THR A 73 -6.76 -7.61 13.32
CA THR A 73 -6.60 -8.96 13.85
C THR A 73 -8.00 -9.28 14.32
N PHE A 74 -8.71 -10.16 13.61
CA PHE A 74 -9.91 -10.76 14.16
C PHE A 74 -9.44 -11.77 15.20
N SER A 75 -9.36 -11.34 16.46
CA SER A 75 -9.53 -12.30 17.54
C SER A 75 -11.03 -12.39 17.75
N ARG A 76 -11.61 -13.59 17.62
CA ARG A 76 -12.91 -13.83 18.24
C ARG A 76 -12.72 -13.47 19.71
N VAL A 77 -13.44 -12.47 20.21
CA VAL A 77 -13.70 -12.39 21.65
C VAL A 77 -14.67 -13.55 21.88
N PRO A 78 -14.30 -14.61 22.60
CA PRO A 78 -15.29 -15.57 23.06
C PRO A 78 -16.28 -14.77 23.89
N ASP A 79 -17.55 -14.77 23.52
CA ASP A 79 -18.59 -14.28 24.43
C ASP A 79 -18.44 -15.09 25.73
N ASP A 80 -18.25 -14.41 26.85
CA ASP A 80 -18.20 -14.97 28.21
C ASP A 80 -19.59 -15.52 28.61
N GLU A 81 -20.19 -16.36 27.77
CA GLU A 81 -21.53 -16.93 27.95
C GLU A 81 -21.52 -18.41 28.39
N ASP A 82 -20.36 -18.94 28.80
CA ASP A 82 -20.21 -20.32 29.30
C ASP A 82 -19.47 -20.39 30.64
N ARG A 83 -19.87 -19.56 31.62
CA ARG A 83 -19.53 -19.84 33.02
C ARG A 83 -20.73 -20.55 33.67
N PRO A 84 -20.70 -21.89 33.88
CA PRO A 84 -21.73 -22.53 34.68
C PRO A 84 -21.59 -21.96 36.10
N ALA A 85 -22.63 -21.28 36.57
CA ALA A 85 -22.75 -20.89 37.96
C ALA A 85 -22.68 -22.16 38.81
N ARG A 86 -21.56 -22.34 39.51
CA ARG A 86 -21.40 -23.32 40.59
C ARG A 86 -21.82 -22.69 41.90
#